data_AF-A0A2V3ZVG7-F1
#
_entry.id   AF-A0A2V3ZVG7-F1
#
_cell.length_a   1.000
_cell.length_b   1.000
_cell.length_c   1.000
_cell.angle_alpha   90.00
_cell.angle_beta   90.00
_cell.angle_gamma   90.00
#
_symmetry.space_group_name_H-M   'P 1'
#
loop_
_entity.id
_entity.type
_entity.pdbx_description
1 polymer ?
#
loop_
_entity_poly.entity_id
_entity_poly.type
_entity_poly.pdbx_seq_one_letter_code
_entity_poly.pdbx_strand_id
1 'polypeptide(L)'
;MKFIYRFFIISSLLFTACDSQSPIDEELPSEEELDPNKDLPPFYGDYSTPENSTNFILSSSDYLYKQEQFAVTMYGDTVLHEYLNAKGKEKEKKMCKYRLSNNIWNGGVFDGPYPREDVGFQGIFSKRGEEGKNVYPMGWYFSWKTNTYGVISYPAIIYGHRPWSTFSTDPEKLMAKLDDLSKLEVRMDVKMDAEYEKYSSKKNQIDPGYNLGIEVWLYDQFVEPSNVKPKGNVGHIHEFHIWLRRNSMFPAGSIVENDIEIDSDGDGEVEYYDLWDGRAANGRYTVFVLKTEKGAKRNDFNHQIPSIKVKKTVDVKMFLSYIREKGYLTNGDGSVSDYVGSVEFGTEIIRGDGFLSLFDYEVIVEKRK
;
A
#
# COMPACT_ATOMS: atom_id res chain seq x y z
N MET A 1 70.99 -5.18 22.50
CA MET A 1 70.47 -3.96 23.16
C MET A 1 69.02 -4.24 23.51
N LYS A 2 68.70 -4.36 24.82
CA LYS A 2 67.37 -4.62 25.37
C LYS A 2 66.69 -3.27 25.62
N PHE A 3 65.40 -3.13 25.30
CA PHE A 3 64.50 -2.25 26.03
C PHE A 3 63.11 -2.86 26.14
N ILE A 4 62.56 -2.74 27.34
CA ILE A 4 61.30 -3.26 27.89
C ILE A 4 60.43 -2.04 28.22
N TYR A 5 59.12 -2.09 27.93
CA TYR A 5 58.02 -1.44 28.68
C TYR A 5 56.72 -2.16 28.24
N ARG A 6 56.04 -3.01 29.03
CA ARG A 6 55.15 -2.85 30.20
C ARG A 6 53.85 -2.03 29.98
N PHE A 7 52.75 -2.79 29.82
CA PHE A 7 51.39 -2.73 30.42
C PHE A 7 50.57 -1.42 30.51
N PHE A 8 49.30 -1.49 30.06
CA PHE A 8 48.11 -1.30 30.91
C PHE A 8 46.92 -2.17 30.44
N ILE A 9 46.22 -2.74 31.43
CA ILE A 9 44.97 -3.52 31.37
C ILE A 9 43.80 -2.58 31.67
N ILE A 10 42.68 -2.69 30.95
CA ILE A 10 41.29 -2.41 31.40
C ILE A 10 40.39 -3.39 30.61
N SER A 11 39.97 -4.54 31.16
CA SER A 11 38.69 -4.78 31.89
C SER A 11 37.46 -4.26 31.13
N SER A 12 36.61 -5.08 30.54
CA SER A 12 35.29 -5.57 31.05
C SER A 12 34.42 -5.68 29.76
N LEU A 13 33.41 -6.52 29.54
CA LEU A 13 32.53 -7.34 30.35
C LEU A 13 31.86 -8.31 29.36
N LEU A 14 31.87 -9.61 29.66
CA LEU A 14 30.92 -10.56 29.10
C LEU A 14 29.55 -10.33 29.76
N PHE A 15 28.48 -10.42 28.99
CA PHE A 15 27.20 -10.89 29.50
C PHE A 15 26.56 -11.87 28.50
N THR A 16 26.19 -13.02 29.04
CA THR A 16 25.39 -14.07 28.43
C THR A 16 24.04 -14.09 29.13
N ALA A 17 23.01 -14.46 28.37
CA ALA A 17 21.67 -14.89 28.77
C ALA A 17 20.67 -13.84 29.28
N CYS A 18 19.46 -13.86 28.72
CA CYS A 18 18.28 -14.09 29.56
C CYS A 18 17.23 -14.90 28.79
N ASP A 19 16.78 -15.96 29.46
CA ASP A 19 15.74 -16.90 29.08
C ASP A 19 14.36 -16.24 28.94
N SER A 20 13.53 -16.93 28.16
CA SER A 20 12.08 -16.81 28.12
C SER A 20 11.45 -17.04 29.51
N GLN A 21 10.60 -16.13 29.93
CA GLN A 21 9.52 -16.43 30.88
C GLN A 21 8.17 -16.20 30.20
N SER A 22 7.30 -17.18 30.40
CA SER A 22 5.89 -17.27 30.01
C SER A 22 5.04 -16.12 30.56
N PRO A 23 3.94 -15.74 29.89
CA PRO A 23 3.05 -14.71 30.40
C PRO A 23 2.18 -15.24 31.54
N ILE A 24 2.00 -14.35 32.52
CA ILE A 24 1.07 -14.41 33.65
C ILE A 24 -0.32 -14.00 33.15
N ASP A 25 -1.35 -14.73 33.57
CA ASP A 25 -2.77 -14.40 33.35
C ASP A 25 -3.12 -13.07 34.02
N GLU A 26 -3.61 -12.09 33.25
CA GLU A 26 -4.34 -10.92 33.75
C GLU A 26 -5.77 -10.94 33.21
N GLU A 27 -6.73 -10.91 34.14
CA GLU A 27 -8.18 -10.89 33.89
C GLU A 27 -8.61 -9.60 33.16
N LEU A 28 -9.48 -9.76 32.15
CA LEU A 28 -10.14 -8.65 31.45
C LEU A 28 -11.32 -8.11 32.27
N PRO A 29 -11.52 -6.78 32.38
CA PRO A 29 -12.71 -6.21 32.98
C PRO A 29 -13.93 -6.32 32.04
N SER A 30 -15.10 -6.50 32.65
CA SER A 30 -16.40 -6.76 32.03
C SER A 30 -16.97 -5.59 31.22
N GLU A 31 -17.70 -5.94 30.16
CA GLU A 31 -18.48 -5.04 29.30
C GLU A 31 -19.51 -4.23 30.10
N GLU A 32 -19.49 -2.90 29.93
CA GLU A 32 -20.56 -2.01 30.37
C GLU A 32 -21.23 -1.40 29.11
N GLU A 33 -22.56 -1.52 29.06
CA GLU A 33 -23.44 -1.24 27.92
C GLU A 33 -23.44 0.25 27.49
N LEU A 34 -23.43 0.51 26.18
CA LEU A 34 -23.69 1.84 25.62
C LEU A 34 -25.13 1.95 25.10
N ASP A 35 -25.89 2.89 25.69
CA ASP A 35 -27.27 3.25 25.34
C ASP A 35 -27.35 3.96 23.97
N PRO A 36 -28.08 3.40 22.97
CA PRO A 36 -28.13 3.96 21.61
C PRO A 36 -29.07 5.17 21.43
N ASN A 37 -29.74 5.68 22.47
CA ASN A 37 -30.80 6.70 22.32
C ASN A 37 -30.49 8.09 22.86
N LYS A 38 -29.21 8.49 23.01
CA LYS A 38 -28.86 9.85 23.44
C LYS A 38 -28.68 10.80 22.25
N ASP A 39 -29.65 11.68 22.05
CA ASP A 39 -29.71 12.73 21.02
C ASP A 39 -28.45 13.62 20.99
N LEU A 40 -27.91 13.84 19.78
CA LEU A 40 -26.82 14.79 19.52
C LEU A 40 -27.37 16.22 19.32
N PRO A 41 -26.71 17.27 19.84
CA PRO A 41 -27.19 18.65 19.71
C PRO A 41 -26.93 19.23 18.30
N PRO A 42 -27.73 20.23 17.86
CA PRO A 42 -27.64 20.79 16.50
C PRO A 42 -26.47 21.76 16.32
N PHE A 43 -25.90 21.73 15.10
CA PHE A 43 -24.82 22.60 14.64
C PHE A 43 -25.35 23.97 14.17
N TYR A 44 -24.86 25.06 14.76
CA TYR A 44 -24.83 26.40 14.15
C TYR A 44 -23.49 27.07 14.45
N GLY A 45 -22.74 27.40 13.41
CA GLY A 45 -21.50 28.17 13.50
C GLY A 45 -21.35 29.06 12.27
N ASP A 46 -21.48 30.37 12.51
CA ASP A 46 -21.28 31.46 11.57
C ASP A 46 -19.79 31.83 11.53
N TYR A 47 -19.19 32.02 10.35
CA TYR A 47 -17.79 32.43 10.22
C TYR A 47 -17.62 33.46 9.11
N SER A 48 -17.45 34.72 9.55
CA SER A 48 -16.79 35.77 8.80
C SER A 48 -15.27 35.55 8.77
N THR A 49 -14.65 35.87 7.64
CA THR A 49 -13.21 35.73 7.34
C THR A 49 -12.33 36.64 8.20
N PRO A 50 -11.08 36.24 8.46
CA PRO A 50 -9.98 37.06 7.92
C PRO A 50 -8.79 36.27 7.33
N GLU A 51 -8.09 36.99 6.46
CA GLU A 51 -6.92 36.64 5.66
C GLU A 51 -5.68 36.27 6.48
N ASN A 52 -4.83 35.44 5.88
CA ASN A 52 -3.44 35.11 6.25
C ASN A 52 -3.22 34.28 7.53
N SER A 53 -3.24 32.94 7.39
CA SER A 53 -2.23 32.08 8.01
C SER A 53 -2.26 30.65 7.44
N THR A 54 -1.05 30.17 7.14
CA THR A 54 -0.65 28.78 6.88
C THR A 54 -0.99 27.85 8.04
N ASN A 55 -1.31 26.60 7.71
CA ASN A 55 -1.57 25.45 8.59
C ASN A 55 -2.88 25.50 9.38
N PHE A 56 -3.97 25.08 8.74
CA PHE A 56 -5.17 24.63 9.44
C PHE A 56 -5.24 23.11 9.40
N ILE A 57 -5.03 22.49 10.56
CA ILE A 57 -5.50 21.14 10.87
C ILE A 57 -6.97 21.32 11.26
N LEU A 58 -7.89 20.83 10.45
CA LEU A 58 -9.33 20.88 10.75
C LEU A 58 -9.99 19.51 10.58
N SER A 59 -11.06 19.39 11.34
CA SER A 59 -11.53 18.22 12.08
C SER A 59 -12.41 17.25 11.29
N SER A 60 -11.93 16.03 11.11
CA SER A 60 -12.73 14.79 11.22
C SER A 60 -12.70 14.25 12.66
N SER A 61 -12.64 15.16 13.65
CA SER A 61 -12.17 14.89 15.01
C SER A 61 -12.98 13.84 15.77
N ASP A 62 -14.28 13.70 15.54
CA ASP A 62 -15.10 12.94 16.50
C ASP A 62 -14.99 11.42 16.35
N TYR A 63 -14.63 10.92 15.16
CA TYR A 63 -14.31 9.50 14.97
C TYR A 63 -12.85 9.18 15.36
N LEU A 64 -11.94 10.13 15.13
CA LEU A 64 -10.51 9.98 15.38
C LEU A 64 -10.10 10.23 16.85
N TYR A 65 -10.86 11.01 17.63
CA TYR A 65 -10.48 11.33 19.02
C TYR A 65 -10.68 10.18 20.00
N LYS A 66 -11.48 9.17 19.64
CA LYS A 66 -11.74 8.01 20.53
C LYS A 66 -10.70 6.89 20.40
N GLN A 67 -9.81 6.95 19.43
CA GLN A 67 -8.65 6.05 19.33
C GLN A 67 -7.40 6.92 19.40
N GLU A 68 -6.39 6.56 20.18
CA GLU A 68 -5.09 7.25 20.26
C GLU A 68 -4.29 7.13 18.92
N GLN A 69 -4.87 7.58 17.82
CA GLN A 69 -4.36 7.50 16.47
C GLN A 69 -4.21 8.92 15.93
N PHE A 70 -2.98 9.32 15.66
CA PHE A 70 -2.72 10.57 14.95
C PHE A 70 -3.00 10.34 13.46
N ALA A 71 -4.11 10.89 12.97
CA ALA A 71 -4.26 11.12 11.54
C ALA A 71 -3.30 12.26 11.17
N VAL A 72 -2.30 11.95 10.35
CA VAL A 72 -1.47 13.00 9.75
C VAL A 72 -1.93 13.12 8.31
N THR A 73 -2.68 14.18 8.00
CA THR A 73 -2.97 14.56 6.61
C THR A 73 -1.66 14.99 5.96
N MET A 74 -0.90 14.03 5.44
CA MET A 74 0.34 14.30 4.73
C MET A 74 0.05 14.39 3.24
N TYR A 75 0.23 15.59 2.67
CA TYR A 75 0.35 15.76 1.24
C TYR A 75 1.76 15.30 0.83
N GLY A 76 1.89 14.02 0.44
CA GLY A 76 3.15 13.46 -0.04
C GLY A 76 3.40 12.02 0.37
N ASP A 77 4.56 11.51 -0.05
CA ASP A 77 5.11 10.27 0.48
C ASP A 77 5.60 10.50 1.92
N THR A 78 5.47 9.50 2.78
CA THR A 78 6.14 9.50 4.08
C THR A 78 6.98 8.25 4.25
N VAL A 79 8.27 8.46 4.43
CA VAL A 79 9.17 7.42 4.89
C VAL A 79 8.88 7.22 6.38
N LEU A 80 8.67 5.98 6.83
CA LEU A 80 8.20 5.62 8.18
C LEU A 80 9.19 5.97 9.33
N HIS A 81 10.09 6.94 9.16
CA HIS A 81 11.01 7.40 10.21
C HIS A 81 11.33 8.91 10.25
N GLU A 82 10.71 9.77 9.46
CA GLU A 82 11.11 11.20 9.43
C GLU A 82 10.54 12.04 10.58
N TYR A 83 10.70 11.62 11.83
CA TYR A 83 10.54 12.54 12.97
C TYR A 83 11.38 12.18 14.20
N LEU A 84 12.72 12.18 14.10
CA LEU A 84 13.59 12.25 15.29
C LEU A 84 14.88 13.08 15.07
N ASN A 85 14.83 14.29 15.61
CA ASN A 85 15.92 15.11 16.18
C ASN A 85 17.24 15.26 15.39
N ALA A 86 17.35 16.43 14.76
CA ALA A 86 18.59 17.15 14.51
C ALA A 86 19.35 17.45 15.83
N LYS A 87 20.08 16.47 16.37
CA LYS A 87 21.12 16.69 17.38
C LYS A 87 22.35 15.81 17.10
N GLY A 88 23.11 16.20 16.07
CA GLY A 88 24.58 16.23 16.11
C GLY A 88 25.34 14.92 16.33
N LYS A 89 24.79 13.74 16.04
CA LYS A 89 25.56 12.50 15.97
C LYS A 89 25.31 11.85 14.61
N GLU A 90 26.38 11.50 13.90
CA GLU A 90 26.33 10.61 12.74
C GLU A 90 25.63 9.32 13.17
N LYS A 91 24.32 9.25 12.95
CA LYS A 91 23.55 8.04 13.14
C LYS A 91 23.67 7.24 11.86
N GLU A 92 24.03 5.96 11.98
CA GLU A 92 23.86 4.99 10.91
C GLU A 92 22.46 5.15 10.31
N LYS A 93 22.41 5.46 9.01
CA LYS A 93 21.17 5.67 8.29
C LYS A 93 20.50 4.32 8.11
N LYS A 94 19.73 3.88 9.12
CA LYS A 94 18.92 2.67 9.03
C LYS A 94 17.82 2.92 7.99
N MET A 95 17.93 2.28 6.83
CA MET A 95 16.95 2.38 5.77
C MET A 95 15.61 1.78 6.25
N CYS A 96 14.51 2.47 6.01
CA CYS A 96 13.18 1.92 6.28
C CYS A 96 12.89 0.76 5.34
N LYS A 97 12.36 -0.35 5.88
CA LYS A 97 11.94 -1.50 5.07
C LYS A 97 10.84 -1.08 4.08
N TYR A 98 9.89 -0.24 4.50
CA TYR A 98 8.75 0.20 3.69
C TYR A 98 8.60 1.72 3.65
N ARG A 99 7.90 2.20 2.63
CA ARG A 99 7.40 3.58 2.51
C ARG A 99 5.87 3.57 2.43
N LEU A 100 5.22 4.45 3.17
CA LEU A 100 3.78 4.68 3.04
C LEU A 100 3.57 5.90 2.14
N SER A 101 2.73 5.77 1.12
CA SER A 101 2.49 6.82 0.14
C SER A 101 1.02 7.23 0.15
N ASN A 102 0.74 8.52 0.27
CA ASN A 102 -0.60 9.05 0.08
C ASN A 102 -0.96 9.24 -1.41
N ASN A 103 -0.04 8.97 -2.34
CA ASN A 103 -0.19 9.01 -3.80
C ASN A 103 -1.54 9.48 -4.39
N ILE A 104 -1.72 10.79 -4.58
CA ILE A 104 -2.87 11.39 -5.28
C ILE A 104 -2.44 11.85 -6.68
N TRP A 105 -1.83 10.93 -7.45
CA TRP A 105 -1.15 11.25 -8.70
C TRP A 105 -2.06 11.89 -9.76
N ASN A 106 -3.35 11.55 -9.78
CA ASN A 106 -4.32 12.12 -10.69
C ASN A 106 -5.28 13.08 -9.98
N GLY A 107 -4.89 13.69 -8.85
CA GLY A 107 -5.74 14.69 -8.17
C GLY A 107 -5.93 15.98 -8.97
N GLY A 108 -5.03 16.27 -9.91
CA GLY A 108 -5.03 17.49 -10.72
C GLY A 108 -6.18 17.63 -11.72
N VAL A 109 -6.99 16.59 -11.95
CA VAL A 109 -8.19 16.69 -12.83
C VAL A 109 -9.30 17.58 -12.26
N PHE A 110 -9.14 18.10 -11.03
CA PHE A 110 -10.18 18.86 -10.32
C PHE A 110 -9.86 20.36 -10.14
N ASP A 111 -9.15 20.97 -11.10
CA ASP A 111 -8.82 22.40 -11.17
C ASP A 111 -7.93 22.91 -10.02
N GLY A 112 -6.78 22.24 -9.81
CA GLY A 112 -5.73 22.73 -8.92
C GLY A 112 -4.75 21.63 -8.50
N PRO A 113 -3.57 21.99 -7.95
CA PRO A 113 -2.61 21.01 -7.41
C PRO A 113 -3.12 20.31 -6.14
N TYR A 114 -4.21 20.80 -5.55
CA TYR A 114 -4.81 20.25 -4.34
C TYR A 114 -6.29 19.97 -4.57
N PRO A 115 -6.80 18.83 -4.10
CA PRO A 115 -8.22 18.57 -4.11
C PRO A 115 -8.90 19.65 -3.26
N ARG A 116 -9.90 20.32 -3.85
CA ARG A 116 -10.76 21.23 -3.10
C ARG A 116 -11.58 20.40 -2.10
N GLU A 117 -11.88 20.97 -0.93
CA GLU A 117 -12.61 20.27 0.15
C GLU A 117 -14.00 19.77 -0.29
N ASP A 118 -14.60 20.41 -1.29
CA ASP A 118 -15.86 19.98 -1.90
C ASP A 118 -15.70 18.76 -2.83
N VAL A 119 -14.48 18.48 -3.30
CA VAL A 119 -14.16 17.37 -4.21
C VAL A 119 -13.73 16.12 -3.45
N GLY A 120 -12.88 16.25 -2.43
CA GLY A 120 -12.44 15.09 -1.65
C GLY A 120 -11.23 15.32 -0.76
N PHE A 121 -10.93 14.32 0.07
CA PHE A 121 -9.75 14.27 0.93
C PHE A 121 -9.20 12.85 1.01
N GLN A 122 -7.89 12.74 1.26
CA GLN A 122 -7.22 11.46 1.50
C GLN A 122 -6.04 11.66 2.45
N GLY A 123 -5.82 10.70 3.33
CA GLY A 123 -4.68 10.70 4.24
C GLY A 123 -4.18 9.31 4.56
N ILE A 124 -2.94 9.25 5.00
CA ILE A 124 -2.29 8.04 5.51
C ILE A 124 -2.13 8.16 7.03
N PHE A 125 -2.17 7.05 7.73
CA PHE A 125 -1.97 7.01 9.18
C PHE A 125 -1.09 5.83 9.56
N SER A 126 -0.42 5.96 10.70
CA SER A 126 0.29 4.89 11.37
C SER A 126 0.17 5.13 12.86
N LYS A 127 -0.04 4.08 13.64
CA LYS A 127 0.13 4.17 15.10
C LYS A 127 1.58 4.61 15.39
N ARG A 128 1.81 5.32 16.49
CA ARG A 128 3.16 5.65 16.94
C ARG A 128 3.71 4.49 17.76
N GLY A 129 4.87 3.97 17.36
CA GLY A 129 5.54 2.87 18.05
C GLY A 129 6.89 3.31 18.60
N GLU A 130 7.54 2.39 19.31
CA GLU A 130 8.93 2.53 19.73
C GLU A 130 9.87 2.54 18.52
N GLU A 131 11.03 3.20 18.65
CA GLU A 131 12.02 3.36 17.57
C GLU A 131 12.38 2.00 16.95
N GLY A 132 12.11 1.84 15.64
CA GLY A 132 12.50 0.66 14.87
C GLY A 132 11.55 -0.55 14.90
N LYS A 133 10.32 -0.43 15.43
CA LYS A 133 9.27 -1.47 15.32
C LYS A 133 8.20 -1.06 14.30
N ASN A 134 7.72 -2.02 13.51
CA ASN A 134 6.53 -1.81 12.68
C ASN A 134 5.36 -1.48 13.60
N VAL A 135 4.66 -0.39 13.31
CA VAL A 135 3.56 0.05 14.15
C VAL A 135 2.25 -0.17 13.42
N TYR A 136 1.54 -1.20 13.85
CA TYR A 136 0.19 -1.48 13.40
C TYR A 136 -0.83 -0.98 14.43
N PRO A 137 -2.05 -0.58 13.99
CA PRO A 137 -2.43 -0.50 12.58
C PRO A 137 -1.79 0.71 11.87
N MET A 138 -1.61 0.54 10.56
CA MET A 138 -1.30 1.63 9.62
C MET A 138 -2.25 1.54 8.43
N GLY A 139 -2.38 2.59 7.63
CA GLY A 139 -3.22 2.52 6.44
C GLY A 139 -3.60 3.89 5.92
N TRP A 140 -4.80 4.00 5.35
CA TRP A 140 -5.30 5.22 4.74
C TRP A 140 -6.80 5.38 4.88
N TYR A 141 -7.25 6.62 4.77
CA TYR A 141 -8.65 6.99 4.59
C TYR A 141 -8.80 7.83 3.33
N PHE A 142 -9.97 7.75 2.71
CA PHE A 142 -10.29 8.52 1.54
C PHE A 142 -11.77 8.93 1.52
N SER A 143 -12.03 10.03 0.85
CA SER A 143 -13.36 10.54 0.53
C SER A 143 -13.24 11.27 -0.79
N TRP A 144 -13.78 10.71 -1.87
CA TRP A 144 -13.67 11.25 -3.22
C TRP A 144 -15.07 11.38 -3.85
N LYS A 145 -15.58 12.61 -3.93
CA LYS A 145 -16.92 12.94 -4.43
C LYS A 145 -16.85 13.39 -5.89
N THR A 146 -16.77 12.41 -6.77
CA THR A 146 -16.47 12.65 -8.18
C THR A 146 -17.20 11.67 -9.08
N ASN A 147 -17.52 12.15 -10.28
CA ASN A 147 -18.17 11.38 -11.34
C ASN A 147 -17.19 10.95 -12.43
N THR A 148 -15.87 11.07 -12.19
CA THR A 148 -14.87 10.54 -13.12
C THR A 148 -14.93 9.02 -13.18
N TYR A 149 -14.42 8.48 -14.29
CA TYR A 149 -14.19 7.05 -14.48
C TYR A 149 -12.70 6.68 -14.36
N GLY A 150 -11.81 7.68 -14.30
CA GLY A 150 -10.38 7.46 -14.12
C GLY A 150 -10.01 7.34 -12.65
N VAL A 151 -8.96 6.57 -12.38
CA VAL A 151 -8.34 6.48 -11.04
C VAL A 151 -7.79 7.85 -10.63
N ILE A 152 -8.05 8.25 -9.39
CA ILE A 152 -7.62 9.52 -8.81
C ILE A 152 -6.34 9.35 -8.00
N SER A 153 -6.31 8.28 -7.21
CA SER A 153 -5.26 8.05 -6.23
C SER A 153 -4.98 6.56 -6.05
N TYR A 154 -3.81 6.28 -5.48
CA TYR A 154 -3.36 4.93 -5.13
C TYR A 154 -2.56 4.96 -3.82
N PRO A 155 -3.18 5.27 -2.66
CA PRO A 155 -2.51 5.15 -1.37
C PRO A 155 -1.99 3.72 -1.20
N ALA A 156 -0.72 3.60 -0.83
CA ALA A 156 -0.03 2.32 -0.88
C ALA A 156 1.13 2.22 0.12
N ILE A 157 1.42 0.99 0.55
CA ILE A 157 2.69 0.60 1.17
C ILE A 157 3.63 0.05 0.11
N ILE A 158 4.88 0.50 0.10
CA ILE A 158 5.84 0.28 -0.98
C ILE A 158 7.10 -0.39 -0.43
N TYR A 159 7.52 -1.47 -1.08
CA TYR A 159 8.79 -2.15 -0.87
C TYR A 159 9.59 -2.15 -2.19
N GLY A 160 10.77 -1.54 -2.21
CA GLY A 160 11.64 -1.45 -3.39
C GLY A 160 11.60 -0.09 -4.08
N HIS A 161 11.86 -0.13 -5.39
CA HIS A 161 12.04 1.01 -6.29
C HIS A 161 10.91 1.10 -7.33
N ARG A 162 10.21 2.24 -7.35
CA ARG A 162 9.20 2.56 -8.38
C ARG A 162 9.75 3.52 -9.44
N PRO A 163 9.24 3.50 -10.69
CA PRO A 163 9.82 4.23 -11.82
C PRO A 163 9.97 5.74 -11.69
N TRP A 164 9.15 6.38 -10.87
CA TRP A 164 9.15 7.84 -10.67
C TRP A 164 9.81 8.25 -9.34
N SER A 165 10.47 7.31 -8.67
CA SER A 165 11.22 7.53 -7.44
C SER A 165 12.71 7.51 -7.74
N THR A 166 13.48 8.37 -7.08
CA THR A 166 14.95 8.29 -7.08
C THR A 166 15.49 7.45 -5.92
N PHE A 167 14.57 6.75 -5.23
CA PHE A 167 14.83 6.04 -3.98
C PHE A 167 14.20 4.65 -4.01
N SER A 168 14.92 3.68 -3.43
CA SER A 168 14.50 2.31 -3.17
C SER A 168 14.55 2.02 -1.68
N THR A 169 13.57 1.30 -1.12
CA THR A 169 13.66 0.87 0.28
C THR A 169 14.58 -0.34 0.48
N ASP A 170 14.81 -1.15 -0.57
CA ASP A 170 15.66 -2.34 -0.52
C ASP A 170 16.31 -2.63 -1.90
N PRO A 171 17.31 -1.83 -2.31
CA PRO A 171 18.00 -2.04 -3.59
C PRO A 171 18.88 -3.30 -3.63
N GLU A 172 19.14 -3.93 -2.48
CA GLU A 172 19.97 -5.14 -2.42
C GLU A 172 19.16 -6.41 -2.71
N LYS A 173 17.89 -6.46 -2.29
CA LYS A 173 17.02 -7.63 -2.53
C LYS A 173 16.19 -7.49 -3.80
N LEU A 174 15.66 -6.30 -4.07
CA LEU A 174 14.94 -5.98 -5.29
C LEU A 174 15.88 -5.39 -6.34
N MET A 175 15.31 -4.94 -7.47
CA MET A 175 16.01 -4.72 -8.73
C MET A 175 16.80 -5.96 -9.17
N ALA A 176 16.20 -7.14 -8.95
CA ALA A 176 16.76 -8.44 -9.28
C ALA A 176 15.94 -9.09 -10.40
N LYS A 177 16.57 -9.95 -11.20
CA LYS A 177 15.84 -10.72 -12.21
C LYS A 177 14.90 -11.70 -11.53
N LEU A 178 13.75 -11.96 -12.15
CA LEU A 178 12.77 -12.92 -11.65
C LEU A 178 13.37 -14.32 -11.43
N ASP A 179 14.30 -14.76 -12.28
CA ASP A 179 14.98 -16.05 -12.12
C ASP A 179 16.00 -16.10 -10.98
N ASP A 180 16.48 -14.95 -10.52
CA ASP A 180 17.40 -14.89 -9.38
C ASP A 180 16.64 -14.97 -8.04
N LEU A 181 15.31 -14.85 -8.08
CA LEU A 181 14.46 -14.99 -6.90
C LEU A 181 14.08 -16.45 -6.72
N SER A 182 14.33 -17.04 -5.54
CA SER A 182 13.68 -18.28 -5.15
C SER A 182 12.24 -18.01 -4.71
N LYS A 183 12.01 -16.88 -4.04
CA LYS A 183 10.76 -16.53 -3.37
C LYS A 183 10.44 -15.04 -3.54
N LEU A 184 9.19 -14.72 -3.87
CA LEU A 184 8.62 -13.37 -3.84
C LEU A 184 7.16 -13.46 -3.41
N GLU A 185 6.91 -13.23 -2.12
CA GLU A 185 5.58 -13.33 -1.52
C GLU A 185 5.18 -12.03 -0.83
N VAL A 186 3.87 -11.79 -0.74
CA VAL A 186 3.27 -10.74 0.09
C VAL A 186 2.36 -11.38 1.12
N ARG A 187 2.70 -11.27 2.40
CA ARG A 187 1.81 -11.62 3.52
C ARG A 187 1.09 -10.37 4.00
N MET A 188 -0.21 -10.45 4.19
CA MET A 188 -1.02 -9.32 4.65
C MET A 188 -2.16 -9.76 5.56
N ASP A 189 -2.53 -8.88 6.49
CA ASP A 189 -3.76 -8.93 7.28
C ASP A 189 -4.38 -7.52 7.23
N VAL A 190 -5.46 -7.36 6.49
CA VAL A 190 -6.09 -6.07 6.22
C VAL A 190 -7.59 -6.08 6.43
N LYS A 191 -8.11 -4.95 6.86
CA LYS A 191 -9.53 -4.63 6.87
C LYS A 191 -9.76 -3.33 6.13
N MET A 192 -10.72 -3.31 5.22
CA MET A 192 -11.17 -2.10 4.55
C MET A 192 -12.67 -1.95 4.74
N ASP A 193 -13.10 -0.79 5.21
CA ASP A 193 -14.50 -0.42 5.30
C ASP A 193 -14.75 0.70 4.27
N ALA A 194 -15.63 0.46 3.31
CA ALA A 194 -16.01 1.44 2.30
C ALA A 194 -17.50 1.76 2.45
N GLU A 195 -17.84 3.03 2.68
CA GLU A 195 -19.23 3.41 2.97
C GLU A 195 -20.09 3.29 1.71
N TYR A 196 -20.99 2.30 1.70
CA TYR A 196 -21.97 2.10 0.64
C TYR A 196 -23.30 2.82 0.94
N GLU A 197 -23.79 2.74 2.19
CA GLU A 197 -25.16 3.13 2.55
C GLU A 197 -25.47 4.62 2.33
N LYS A 198 -24.48 5.49 2.58
CA LYS A 198 -24.59 6.93 2.34
C LYS A 198 -24.84 7.29 0.87
N TYR A 199 -24.50 6.38 -0.05
CA TYR A 199 -24.59 6.57 -1.48
C TYR A 199 -25.70 5.74 -2.17
N SER A 200 -26.37 4.81 -1.48
CA SER A 200 -27.33 3.90 -2.14
C SER A 200 -28.79 4.41 -2.14
N SER A 201 -29.17 5.30 -1.22
CA SER A 201 -30.59 5.68 -1.02
C SER A 201 -31.15 6.68 -2.05
N LYS A 202 -30.32 7.25 -2.92
CA LYS A 202 -30.77 8.18 -3.97
C LYS A 202 -30.71 7.53 -5.33
N LYS A 203 -31.83 7.56 -6.06
CA LYS A 203 -32.11 6.91 -7.35
C LYS A 203 -31.14 7.20 -8.52
N ASN A 204 -30.07 7.96 -8.30
CA ASN A 204 -29.09 8.40 -9.31
C ASN A 204 -27.63 8.42 -8.78
N GLN A 205 -27.31 7.73 -7.68
CA GLN A 205 -25.93 7.70 -7.18
C GLN A 205 -25.11 6.57 -7.81
N ILE A 206 -23.83 6.85 -8.03
CA ILE A 206 -22.86 5.95 -8.65
C ILE A 206 -22.15 5.19 -7.53
N ASP A 207 -22.04 3.87 -7.65
CA ASP A 207 -21.33 3.03 -6.67
C ASP A 207 -19.89 3.50 -6.43
N PRO A 208 -19.34 3.34 -5.20
CA PRO A 208 -17.95 3.64 -4.91
C PRO A 208 -17.05 2.85 -5.87
N GLY A 209 -16.05 3.51 -6.43
CA GLY A 209 -15.16 2.90 -7.42
C GLY A 209 -13.79 2.72 -6.79
N TYR A 210 -13.41 1.48 -6.49
CA TYR A 210 -12.09 1.18 -5.94
C TYR A 210 -11.63 -0.25 -6.25
N ASN A 211 -10.35 -0.52 -6.06
CA ASN A 211 -9.82 -1.87 -5.93
C ASN A 211 -8.95 -2.02 -4.68
N LEU A 212 -8.55 -3.26 -4.41
CA LEU A 212 -7.53 -3.60 -3.44
C LEU A 212 -6.59 -4.57 -4.12
N GLY A 213 -5.32 -4.22 -4.25
CA GLY A 213 -4.40 -5.02 -5.05
C GLY A 213 -2.94 -4.90 -4.66
N ILE A 214 -2.18 -5.88 -5.13
CA ILE A 214 -0.73 -5.83 -5.20
C ILE A 214 -0.35 -5.28 -6.57
N GLU A 215 0.62 -4.39 -6.62
CA GLU A 215 1.22 -3.85 -7.83
C GLU A 215 2.72 -4.14 -7.83
N VAL A 216 3.27 -4.48 -8.99
CA VAL A 216 4.70 -4.77 -9.17
C VAL A 216 5.20 -3.96 -10.37
N TRP A 217 6.28 -3.24 -10.13
CA TRP A 217 7.00 -2.53 -11.19
C TRP A 217 8.14 -3.37 -11.71
N LEU A 218 8.10 -3.65 -13.01
CA LEU A 218 9.05 -4.50 -13.70
C LEU A 218 9.82 -3.68 -14.75
N TYR A 219 11.09 -3.98 -14.93
CA TYR A 219 12.00 -3.30 -15.85
C TYR A 219 12.64 -4.30 -16.80
N ASP A 220 12.90 -3.90 -18.04
CA ASP A 220 13.65 -4.74 -18.99
C ASP A 220 15.16 -4.79 -18.76
N GLN A 221 15.65 -3.89 -17.91
CA GLN A 221 17.05 -3.79 -17.56
C GLN A 221 17.19 -3.37 -16.09
N PHE A 222 18.38 -3.62 -15.55
CA PHE A 222 18.72 -3.10 -14.24
C PHE A 222 18.68 -1.57 -14.24
N VAL A 223 17.95 -0.99 -13.29
CA VAL A 223 17.87 0.46 -13.09
C VAL A 223 18.42 0.80 -11.71
N GLU A 224 19.51 1.54 -11.68
CA GLU A 224 20.03 2.13 -10.44
C GLU A 224 19.08 3.29 -10.02
N PRO A 225 18.44 3.23 -8.83
CA PRO A 225 17.47 4.24 -8.40
C PRO A 225 17.98 5.68 -8.48
N SER A 226 19.25 5.90 -8.17
CA SER A 226 19.87 7.24 -8.21
C SER A 226 19.99 7.84 -9.61
N ASN A 227 19.87 7.03 -10.66
CA ASN A 227 19.96 7.45 -12.06
C ASN A 227 18.59 7.74 -12.70
N VAL A 228 17.49 7.50 -12.00
CA VAL A 228 16.15 7.74 -12.51
C VAL A 228 15.89 9.23 -12.65
N LYS A 229 15.51 9.64 -13.86
CA LYS A 229 14.95 10.98 -14.10
C LYS A 229 13.43 10.89 -13.99
N PRO A 230 12.78 11.56 -13.01
CA PRO A 230 11.35 11.43 -12.74
C PRO A 230 10.38 11.77 -13.89
N LYS A 231 10.88 12.24 -15.05
CA LYS A 231 10.09 12.64 -16.22
C LYS A 231 10.62 12.09 -17.55
N GLY A 232 11.52 11.10 -17.50
CA GLY A 232 12.51 10.88 -18.57
C GLY A 232 12.23 9.80 -19.60
N ASN A 233 11.93 8.57 -19.22
CA ASN A 233 11.75 7.46 -20.17
C ASN A 233 11.05 6.31 -19.46
N VAL A 234 9.77 6.11 -19.80
CA VAL A 234 8.91 5.09 -19.21
C VAL A 234 8.74 3.88 -20.14
N GLY A 235 9.28 3.92 -21.36
CA GLY A 235 9.08 2.88 -22.39
C GLY A 235 9.65 1.48 -22.11
N HIS A 236 10.27 1.28 -20.95
CA HIS A 236 11.03 0.09 -20.55
C HIS A 236 10.45 -0.56 -19.28
N ILE A 237 9.15 -0.33 -19.05
CA ILE A 237 8.49 -0.61 -17.79
C ILE A 237 7.20 -1.40 -18.05
N HIS A 238 7.01 -2.43 -17.25
CA HIS A 238 5.79 -3.22 -17.21
C HIS A 238 5.13 -3.05 -15.84
N GLU A 239 3.87 -2.67 -15.86
CA GLU A 239 3.03 -2.51 -14.68
C GLU A 239 2.18 -3.79 -14.50
N PHE A 240 2.41 -4.51 -13.41
CA PHE A 240 1.75 -5.77 -13.13
C PHE A 240 0.88 -5.66 -11.87
N HIS A 241 -0.37 -6.11 -11.92
CA HIS A 241 -1.29 -6.07 -10.78
C HIS A 241 -1.91 -7.43 -10.46
N ILE A 242 -2.22 -7.63 -9.18
CA ILE A 242 -3.07 -8.70 -8.66
C ILE A 242 -4.18 -8.04 -7.85
N TRP A 243 -5.38 -7.92 -8.42
CA TRP A 243 -6.54 -7.37 -7.73
C TRP A 243 -7.21 -8.44 -6.88
N LEU A 244 -7.14 -8.26 -5.57
CA LEU A 244 -7.73 -9.16 -4.58
C LEU A 244 -9.20 -8.83 -4.35
N ARG A 245 -9.58 -7.56 -4.43
CA ARG A 245 -10.98 -7.09 -4.38
C ARG A 245 -11.16 -5.91 -5.31
N ARG A 246 -12.40 -5.68 -5.74
CA ARG A 246 -12.80 -4.49 -6.49
C ARG A 246 -14.26 -4.18 -6.28
N ASN A 247 -14.62 -2.91 -6.43
CA ASN A 247 -16.00 -2.46 -6.52
C ASN A 247 -16.14 -1.45 -7.64
N SER A 248 -17.07 -1.70 -8.56
CA SER A 248 -17.44 -0.81 -9.67
C SER A 248 -16.26 -0.18 -10.44
N MET A 249 -15.18 -0.95 -10.56
CA MET A 249 -13.92 -0.61 -11.23
C MET A 249 -13.47 -1.81 -12.07
N PHE A 250 -12.91 -1.54 -13.25
CA PHE A 250 -12.38 -2.56 -14.17
C PHE A 250 -10.96 -2.17 -14.61
N PRO A 251 -10.06 -3.14 -14.83
CA PRO A 251 -8.75 -2.84 -15.37
C PRO A 251 -8.85 -2.20 -16.77
N ALA A 252 -7.80 -1.46 -17.13
CA ALA A 252 -7.62 -1.05 -18.52
C ALA A 252 -7.35 -2.28 -19.42
N GLY A 253 -7.62 -2.12 -20.72
CA GLY A 253 -7.38 -3.18 -21.72
C GLY A 253 -8.52 -4.17 -21.85
N SER A 254 -8.20 -5.43 -22.13
CA SER A 254 -9.17 -6.50 -22.38
C SER A 254 -8.75 -7.80 -21.70
N ILE A 255 -9.72 -8.64 -21.37
CA ILE A 255 -9.46 -10.00 -20.91
C ILE A 255 -8.82 -10.81 -22.03
N VAL A 256 -7.67 -11.43 -21.76
CA VAL A 256 -6.96 -12.31 -22.69
C VAL A 256 -7.08 -13.78 -22.31
N GLU A 257 -7.25 -14.08 -21.01
CA GLU A 257 -7.51 -15.42 -20.49
C GLU A 257 -8.51 -15.33 -19.33
N ASN A 258 -9.42 -16.30 -19.21
CA ASN A 258 -10.45 -16.35 -18.16
C ASN A 258 -10.28 -17.62 -17.34
N ASP A 259 -10.77 -17.61 -16.10
CA ASP A 259 -10.82 -18.78 -15.21
C ASP A 259 -9.46 -19.47 -15.01
N ILE A 260 -8.40 -18.67 -14.89
CA ILE A 260 -7.05 -19.18 -14.58
C ILE A 260 -7.06 -19.66 -13.13
N GLU A 261 -6.69 -20.93 -12.95
CA GLU A 261 -6.57 -21.59 -11.66
C GLU A 261 -5.17 -21.31 -11.07
N ILE A 262 -5.13 -20.65 -9.91
CA ILE A 262 -3.88 -20.31 -9.20
C ILE A 262 -4.02 -20.72 -7.72
N ASP A 263 -3.06 -21.51 -7.24
CA ASP A 263 -2.84 -21.78 -5.82
C ASP A 263 -1.92 -20.68 -5.26
N SER A 264 -2.53 -19.59 -4.79
CA SER A 264 -1.82 -18.33 -4.55
C SER A 264 -0.93 -18.35 -3.30
N ASP A 265 -1.13 -19.27 -2.37
CA ASP A 265 -0.38 -19.40 -1.12
C ASP A 265 0.27 -20.78 -0.91
N GLY A 266 0.06 -21.71 -1.85
CA GLY A 266 0.67 -23.04 -1.84
C GLY A 266 0.01 -24.01 -0.87
N ASP A 267 -1.22 -23.71 -0.43
CA ASP A 267 -1.97 -24.57 0.50
C ASP A 267 -2.82 -25.64 -0.22
N GLY A 268 -2.91 -25.55 -1.56
CA GLY A 268 -3.66 -26.46 -2.42
C GLY A 268 -5.06 -25.98 -2.77
N GLU A 269 -5.55 -24.88 -2.18
CA GLU A 269 -6.82 -24.26 -2.53
C GLU A 269 -6.65 -23.35 -3.76
N VAL A 270 -7.52 -23.55 -4.74
CA VAL A 270 -7.43 -22.87 -6.03
C VAL A 270 -8.34 -21.65 -6.05
N GLU A 271 -7.74 -20.51 -6.37
CA GLU A 271 -8.46 -19.28 -6.73
C GLU A 271 -8.58 -19.14 -8.26
N TYR A 272 -9.62 -18.45 -8.70
CA TYR A 272 -9.89 -18.22 -10.12
C TYR A 272 -9.65 -16.77 -10.48
N TYR A 273 -8.94 -16.53 -11.57
CA TYR A 273 -8.61 -15.19 -12.04
C TYR A 273 -8.95 -15.00 -13.52
N ASP A 274 -9.38 -13.79 -13.86
CA ASP A 274 -9.32 -13.32 -15.25
C ASP A 274 -8.02 -12.51 -15.44
N LEU A 275 -7.28 -12.78 -16.52
CA LEU A 275 -6.09 -12.02 -16.90
C LEU A 275 -6.47 -10.95 -17.93
N TRP A 276 -6.20 -9.70 -17.57
CA TRP A 276 -6.34 -8.53 -18.42
C TRP A 276 -4.98 -8.12 -18.96
N ASP A 277 -4.94 -7.72 -20.22
CA ASP A 277 -3.76 -7.15 -20.87
C ASP A 277 -4.14 -5.83 -21.55
N GLY A 278 -3.26 -4.84 -21.41
CA GLY A 278 -3.46 -3.49 -21.91
C GLY A 278 -2.15 -2.77 -22.21
N ARG A 279 -2.27 -1.60 -22.82
CA ARG A 279 -1.16 -0.68 -23.04
C ARG A 279 -1.50 0.67 -22.44
N ALA A 280 -0.60 1.18 -21.62
CA ALA A 280 -0.63 2.54 -21.12
C ALA A 280 0.38 3.40 -21.90
N ALA A 281 0.35 4.72 -21.71
CA ALA A 281 1.34 5.63 -22.30
C ALA A 281 2.79 5.27 -21.89
N ASN A 282 2.92 4.56 -20.77
CA ASN A 282 4.17 4.27 -20.10
C ASN A 282 4.60 2.81 -20.22
N GLY A 283 3.99 2.01 -21.09
CA GLY A 283 4.38 0.61 -21.28
C GLY A 283 3.19 -0.35 -21.29
N ARG A 284 3.50 -1.61 -20.96
CA ARG A 284 2.50 -2.68 -20.90
C ARG A 284 1.92 -2.78 -19.49
N TYR A 285 0.65 -3.15 -19.44
CA TYR A 285 -0.10 -3.30 -18.21
C TYR A 285 -0.80 -4.66 -18.23
N THR A 286 -0.63 -5.45 -17.17
CA THR A 286 -1.32 -6.75 -17.02
C THR A 286 -1.88 -6.91 -15.62
N VAL A 287 -3.08 -7.46 -15.51
CA VAL A 287 -3.77 -7.60 -14.22
C VAL A 287 -4.42 -8.96 -14.09
N PHE A 288 -4.18 -9.63 -12.97
CA PHE A 288 -5.04 -10.71 -12.51
C PHE A 288 -6.17 -10.14 -11.67
N VAL A 289 -7.41 -10.42 -12.06
CA VAL A 289 -8.60 -10.02 -11.29
C VAL A 289 -9.22 -11.24 -10.64
N LEU A 290 -9.19 -11.29 -9.30
CA LEU A 290 -9.75 -12.40 -8.54
C LEU A 290 -11.26 -12.48 -8.72
N LYS A 291 -11.75 -13.67 -9.05
CA LYS A 291 -13.17 -14.02 -9.18
C LYS A 291 -13.70 -14.62 -7.89
N THR A 292 -15.00 -14.52 -7.69
CA THR A 292 -15.67 -15.17 -6.56
C THR A 292 -15.72 -16.69 -6.72
N GLU A 293 -15.84 -17.16 -7.96
CA GLU A 293 -15.87 -18.57 -8.34
C GLU A 293 -15.57 -18.73 -9.84
N LYS A 294 -15.33 -19.97 -10.26
CA LYS A 294 -15.14 -20.34 -11.67
C LYS A 294 -16.38 -19.97 -12.49
N GLY A 295 -16.17 -19.36 -13.65
CA GLY A 295 -17.25 -18.97 -14.56
C GLY A 295 -18.04 -17.73 -14.13
N ALA A 296 -17.69 -17.10 -12.99
CA ALA A 296 -18.29 -15.82 -12.59
C ALA A 296 -18.09 -14.78 -13.72
N LYS A 297 -19.16 -14.08 -14.08
CA LYS A 297 -19.13 -13.08 -15.15
C LYS A 297 -18.65 -11.74 -14.63
N ARG A 298 -18.18 -10.90 -15.54
CA ARG A 298 -17.69 -9.53 -15.30
C ARG A 298 -18.55 -8.67 -14.36
N ASN A 299 -19.88 -8.87 -14.37
CA ASN A 299 -20.84 -8.10 -13.58
C ASN A 299 -21.31 -8.82 -12.30
N ASP A 300 -20.82 -10.04 -12.05
CA ASP A 300 -21.19 -10.85 -10.87
C ASP A 300 -20.35 -10.47 -9.63
N PHE A 301 -19.48 -9.47 -9.77
CA PHE A 301 -18.55 -9.06 -8.73
C PHE A 301 -19.28 -8.16 -7.73
N ASN A 302 -19.69 -8.79 -6.62
CA ASN A 302 -20.20 -8.24 -5.37
C ASN A 302 -20.22 -6.70 -5.30
N HIS A 303 -21.32 -6.10 -5.78
CA HIS A 303 -21.54 -4.65 -5.76
C HIS A 303 -21.69 -4.04 -4.35
N GLN A 304 -21.54 -4.82 -3.27
CA GLN A 304 -21.98 -4.43 -1.93
C GLN A 304 -21.20 -5.14 -0.82
N ILE A 305 -19.86 -5.09 -0.83
CA ILE A 305 -19.08 -5.49 0.36
C ILE A 305 -18.73 -4.22 1.13
N PRO A 306 -19.51 -3.83 2.16
CA PRO A 306 -19.20 -2.66 2.98
C PRO A 306 -17.92 -2.84 3.80
N SER A 307 -17.55 -4.09 4.10
CA SER A 307 -16.36 -4.44 4.88
C SER A 307 -15.62 -5.62 4.27
N ILE A 308 -14.41 -5.37 3.80
CA ILE A 308 -13.47 -6.34 3.25
C ILE A 308 -12.51 -6.74 4.35
N LYS A 309 -12.28 -8.05 4.51
CA LYS A 309 -11.16 -8.59 5.29
C LYS A 309 -10.34 -9.51 4.40
N VAL A 310 -9.04 -9.30 4.35
CA VAL A 310 -8.09 -10.15 3.61
C VAL A 310 -6.94 -10.49 4.53
N LYS A 311 -6.79 -11.77 4.85
CA LYS A 311 -5.67 -12.30 5.61
C LYS A 311 -5.09 -13.48 4.85
N LYS A 312 -4.01 -13.26 4.09
CA LYS A 312 -3.41 -14.28 3.22
C LYS A 312 -1.95 -13.99 2.92
N THR A 313 -1.26 -15.00 2.39
CA THR A 313 -0.01 -14.85 1.67
C THR A 313 -0.31 -14.91 0.17
N VAL A 314 0.45 -14.21 -0.67
CA VAL A 314 0.33 -14.26 -2.13
C VAL A 314 1.72 -14.49 -2.71
N ASP A 315 1.93 -15.62 -3.39
CA ASP A 315 3.13 -15.91 -4.19
C ASP A 315 3.10 -15.11 -5.50
N VAL A 316 3.56 -13.87 -5.41
CA VAL A 316 3.68 -12.95 -6.55
C VAL A 316 4.59 -13.54 -7.64
N LYS A 317 5.61 -14.32 -7.26
CA LYS A 317 6.51 -14.95 -8.23
C LYS A 317 5.77 -15.92 -9.14
N MET A 318 4.79 -16.65 -8.61
CA MET A 318 3.97 -17.58 -9.39
C MET A 318 3.23 -16.85 -10.52
N PHE A 319 2.54 -15.75 -10.20
CA PHE A 319 1.83 -14.96 -11.21
C PHE A 319 2.77 -14.36 -12.26
N LEU A 320 3.92 -13.82 -11.83
CA LEU A 320 4.94 -13.28 -12.75
C LEU A 320 5.51 -14.37 -13.66
N SER A 321 5.76 -15.56 -13.11
CA SER A 321 6.24 -16.71 -13.90
C SER A 321 5.20 -17.15 -14.92
N TYR A 322 3.91 -17.17 -14.54
CA TYR A 322 2.81 -17.47 -15.45
C TYR A 322 2.77 -16.50 -16.63
N ILE A 323 2.74 -15.19 -16.39
CA ILE A 323 2.65 -14.21 -17.49
C ILE A 323 3.92 -14.17 -18.35
N ARG A 324 5.08 -14.51 -17.77
CA ARG A 324 6.33 -14.66 -18.52
C ARG A 324 6.27 -15.86 -19.46
N GLU A 325 5.84 -17.02 -18.98
CA GLU A 325 5.68 -18.24 -19.80
C GLU A 325 4.70 -18.02 -20.97
N LYS A 326 3.64 -17.26 -20.71
CA LYS A 326 2.64 -16.90 -21.74
C LYS A 326 3.09 -15.78 -22.70
N GLY A 327 4.23 -15.15 -22.45
CA GLY A 327 4.76 -14.06 -23.29
C GLY A 327 4.12 -12.69 -23.05
N TYR A 328 3.34 -12.52 -21.97
CA TYR A 328 2.76 -11.23 -21.61
C TYR A 328 3.77 -10.30 -20.92
N LEU A 329 4.87 -10.81 -20.37
CA LEU A 329 5.92 -10.00 -19.72
C LEU A 329 6.89 -9.33 -20.72
N THR A 330 6.35 -8.68 -21.76
CA THR A 330 7.13 -8.05 -22.83
C THR A 330 6.69 -6.61 -23.09
N ASN A 331 7.65 -5.73 -23.37
CA ASN A 331 7.41 -4.33 -23.72
C ASN A 331 6.98 -4.16 -25.18
N GLY A 332 6.65 -2.92 -25.57
CA GLY A 332 6.24 -2.60 -26.94
C GLY A 332 7.28 -2.90 -28.02
N ASP A 333 8.57 -2.94 -27.66
CA ASP A 333 9.68 -3.29 -28.53
C ASP A 333 10.05 -4.80 -28.50
N GLY A 334 9.31 -5.61 -27.73
CA GLY A 334 9.54 -7.04 -27.56
C GLY A 334 10.60 -7.41 -26.51
N SER A 335 11.21 -6.44 -25.83
CA SER A 335 12.09 -6.71 -24.68
C SER A 335 11.30 -7.32 -23.52
N VAL A 336 11.95 -8.15 -22.70
CA VAL A 336 11.32 -8.83 -21.56
C VAL A 336 11.56 -8.02 -20.28
N SER A 337 10.49 -7.69 -19.55
CA SER A 337 10.56 -6.93 -18.30
C SER A 337 10.82 -7.84 -17.10
N ASP A 338 12.04 -8.36 -16.99
CA ASP A 338 12.40 -9.41 -16.02
C ASP A 338 12.93 -8.89 -14.67
N TYR A 339 13.25 -7.60 -14.53
CA TYR A 339 13.79 -7.04 -13.28
C TYR A 339 12.67 -6.53 -12.38
N VAL A 340 12.51 -7.14 -11.20
CA VAL A 340 11.50 -6.75 -10.20
C VAL A 340 12.02 -5.54 -9.41
N GLY A 341 11.47 -4.36 -9.64
CA GLY A 341 11.89 -3.13 -8.96
C GLY A 341 11.18 -2.85 -7.65
N SER A 342 9.85 -2.93 -7.61
CA SER A 342 9.07 -2.78 -6.38
C SER A 342 7.88 -3.73 -6.31
N VAL A 343 7.44 -3.98 -5.08
CA VAL A 343 6.15 -4.57 -4.74
C VAL A 343 5.41 -3.55 -3.89
N GLU A 344 4.21 -3.19 -4.33
CA GLU A 344 3.33 -2.22 -3.68
C GLU A 344 2.02 -2.91 -3.34
N PHE A 345 1.38 -2.47 -2.26
CA PHE A 345 0.03 -2.88 -1.91
C PHE A 345 -0.79 -1.64 -1.59
N GLY A 346 -1.92 -1.48 -2.27
CA GLY A 346 -2.69 -0.26 -2.21
C GLY A 346 -4.13 -0.41 -2.67
N THR A 347 -4.80 0.73 -2.73
CA THR A 347 -6.18 0.87 -3.20
C THR A 347 -6.21 1.88 -4.33
N GLU A 348 -6.47 1.47 -5.57
CA GLU A 348 -6.79 2.46 -6.60
C GLU A 348 -8.20 2.98 -6.32
N ILE A 349 -8.37 4.29 -6.28
CA ILE A 349 -9.65 4.92 -5.93
C ILE A 349 -10.09 5.83 -7.05
N ILE A 350 -11.30 5.60 -7.55
CA ILE A 350 -12.01 6.48 -8.48
C ILE A 350 -12.93 7.41 -7.69
N ARG A 351 -13.68 6.90 -6.71
CA ARG A 351 -14.68 7.66 -5.93
C ARG A 351 -15.17 6.87 -4.72
N GLY A 352 -15.82 7.54 -3.78
CA GLY A 352 -16.43 6.97 -2.59
C GLY A 352 -15.73 7.39 -1.30
N ASP A 353 -16.28 6.94 -0.17
CA ASP A 353 -15.69 7.12 1.16
C ASP A 353 -15.19 5.76 1.66
N GLY A 354 -14.03 5.74 2.32
CA GLY A 354 -13.54 4.50 2.91
C GLY A 354 -12.29 4.67 3.74
N PHE A 355 -11.95 3.58 4.40
CA PHE A 355 -10.82 3.47 5.32
C PHE A 355 -10.24 2.07 5.22
N LEU A 356 -8.92 1.96 5.21
CA LEU A 356 -8.19 0.70 5.23
C LEU A 356 -7.19 0.70 6.39
N SER A 357 -7.21 -0.40 7.15
CA SER A 357 -6.21 -0.74 8.17
C SER A 357 -5.45 -2.00 7.77
N LEU A 358 -4.13 -1.89 7.76
CA LEU A 358 -3.18 -2.99 7.79
C LEU A 358 -2.88 -3.35 9.25
N PHE A 359 -2.99 -4.62 9.59
CA PHE A 359 -2.64 -5.19 10.90
C PHE A 359 -1.37 -6.03 10.84
N ASP A 360 -1.06 -6.60 9.67
CA ASP A 360 0.23 -7.18 9.32
C ASP A 360 0.50 -6.96 7.82
N TYR A 361 1.76 -6.78 7.47
CA TYR A 361 2.24 -6.65 6.10
C TYR A 361 3.72 -7.02 6.01
N GLU A 362 4.02 -7.97 5.14
CA GLU A 362 5.38 -8.37 4.85
C GLU A 362 5.60 -8.73 3.38
N VAL A 363 6.62 -8.13 2.76
CA VAL A 363 7.18 -8.63 1.52
C VAL A 363 8.35 -9.55 1.84
N ILE A 364 8.25 -10.80 1.39
CA ILE A 364 9.25 -11.85 1.61
C ILE A 364 9.99 -12.07 0.29
N VAL A 365 11.28 -11.74 0.29
CA VAL A 365 12.16 -11.92 -0.88
C VAL A 365 13.35 -12.79 -0.49
N GLU A 366 13.53 -13.88 -1.23
CA GLU A 366 14.70 -14.74 -1.13
C GLU A 366 15.35 -14.88 -2.51
N LYS A 367 16.68 -14.74 -2.54
CA LYS A 367 17.48 -14.97 -3.74
C LYS A 367 17.90 -16.43 -3.80
N ARG A 368 17.98 -16.99 -5.01
CA ARG A 368 18.65 -18.27 -5.25
C ARG A 368 20.13 -18.13 -4.83
N LYS A 369 20.64 -19.16 -4.14
CA LYS A 369 22.03 -19.23 -3.70
C LYS A 369 22.97 -19.62 -4.81
#